data_AF-A0A349YS96-F1
#
_entry.id   AF-A0A349YS96-F1
#
_cell.length_a   1.000
_cell.length_b   1.000
_cell.length_c   1.000
_cell.angle_alpha   90.00
_cell.angle_beta   90.00
_cell.angle_gamma   90.00
#
_symmetry.space_group_name_H-M   'P 1'
#
loop_
_entity.id
_entity.type
_entity.pdbx_description
1 polymer ?
#
loop_
_entity_poly.entity_id
_entity_poly.type
_entity_poly.pdbx_seq_one_letter_code
_entity_poly.pdbx_strand_id
1 'polypeptide(L)'
;MKYIFLVLLCFASGLTVATGIFAFLAKLGVIPRLIARTNTAKHTALFENGIIIGGSLGNIYSLWQFKIPVGMAGLVLIALFCGIYIGCLAMAIAETLDVIPYFISRSKLKKGISALIIAIALGKGCGSLFQLFFH
;
A
#
# COMPACT_ATOMS: atom_id res chain seq x y z
N MET A 1 2.61 -15.41 -33.89
CA MET A 1 1.34 -15.07 -33.19
C MET A 1 1.44 -15.32 -31.67
N LYS A 2 1.66 -16.56 -31.19
CA LYS A 2 1.70 -16.88 -29.74
C LYS A 2 2.72 -16.08 -28.91
N TYR A 3 3.95 -15.88 -29.40
CA TYR A 3 4.99 -15.15 -28.65
C TYR A 3 4.67 -13.66 -28.44
N ILE A 4 4.06 -13.02 -29.45
CA ILE A 4 3.66 -11.60 -29.37
C ILE A 4 2.56 -11.41 -28.34
N PHE A 5 1.58 -12.32 -28.28
CA PHE A 5 0.55 -12.31 -27.24
C PHE A 5 1.14 -12.53 -25.84
N LEU A 6 2.12 -13.43 -25.70
CA LEU A 6 2.77 -13.66 -24.40
C LEU A 6 3.53 -12.43 -23.90
N VAL A 7 4.28 -11.77 -24.80
CA VAL A 7 5.02 -10.54 -24.48
C VAL A 7 4.05 -9.42 -24.10
N LEU A 8 2.94 -9.28 -24.83
CA LEU A 8 1.93 -8.27 -24.52
C LEU A 8 1.27 -8.53 -23.16
N LEU A 9 0.97 -9.79 -22.83
CA LEU A 9 0.37 -10.18 -21.56
C LEU A 9 1.31 -9.91 -20.38
N CYS A 10 2.59 -10.27 -20.51
CA CYS A 10 3.61 -9.98 -19.50
C CYS A 10 3.83 -8.48 -19.31
N PHE A 11 3.77 -7.70 -20.40
CA PHE A 11 3.92 -6.25 -20.30
C PHE A 11 2.70 -5.60 -19.64
N ALA A 12 1.48 -6.02 -20.00
CA ALA A 12 0.25 -5.52 -19.41
C ALA A 12 0.14 -5.83 -17.91
N SER A 13 0.50 -7.05 -17.50
CA SER A 13 0.50 -7.44 -16.09
C SER A 13 1.57 -6.66 -15.30
N GLY A 14 2.77 -6.48 -15.85
CA GLY A 14 3.82 -5.66 -15.24
C GLY A 14 3.40 -4.21 -15.02
N LEU A 15 2.80 -3.58 -16.03
CA LEU A 15 2.28 -2.21 -15.92
C LEU A 15 1.16 -2.08 -14.88
N THR A 16 0.26 -3.05 -14.82
CA THR A 16 -0.86 -3.04 -13.87
C THR A 16 -0.36 -3.14 -12.43
N VAL A 17 0.62 -4.02 -12.17
CA VAL A 17 1.23 -4.18 -10.84
C VAL A 17 1.98 -2.91 -10.43
N ALA A 18 2.81 -2.34 -11.32
CA ALA A 18 3.55 -1.11 -11.04
C ALA A 18 2.61 0.08 -10.74
N THR A 19 1.57 0.24 -11.56
CA THR A 19 0.56 1.29 -11.39
C THR A 19 -0.21 1.09 -10.09
N GLY A 20 -0.58 -0.15 -9.75
CA GLY A 20 -1.30 -0.46 -8.53
C GLY A 20 -0.52 -0.09 -7.27
N ILE A 21 0.77 -0.42 -7.23
CA ILE A 21 1.65 -0.10 -6.10
C ILE A 21 1.85 1.41 -5.99
N PHE A 22 2.09 2.11 -7.11
CA PHE A 22 2.26 3.56 -7.11
C PHE A 22 0.98 4.28 -6.68
N ALA A 23 -0.17 3.88 -7.20
CA ALA A 23 -1.48 4.41 -6.83
C ALA A 23 -1.77 4.18 -5.34
N PHE A 24 -1.45 3.00 -4.82
CA PHE A 24 -1.60 2.66 -3.41
C PHE A 24 -0.73 3.56 -2.51
N LEU A 25 0.56 3.70 -2.82
CA LEU A 25 1.50 4.53 -2.07
C LEU A 25 1.11 6.02 -2.09
N ALA A 26 0.61 6.51 -3.22
CA ALA A 26 0.12 7.88 -3.35
C ALA A 26 -1.19 8.10 -2.58
N LYS A 27 -2.15 7.16 -2.65
CA LYS A 27 -3.46 7.24 -1.96
C LYS A 27 -3.33 7.18 -0.44
N LEU A 28 -2.47 6.32 0.09
CA LEU A 28 -2.22 6.28 1.54
C LEU A 28 -1.48 7.53 2.03
N GLY A 29 -0.83 8.27 1.12
CA GLY A 29 -0.16 9.51 1.48
C GLY A 29 1.25 9.31 2.06
N VAL A 30 1.87 8.13 1.88
CA VAL A 30 3.26 7.91 2.28
C VAL A 30 4.20 8.84 1.50
N ILE A 31 4.00 8.92 0.19
CA ILE A 31 4.79 9.76 -0.74
C ILE A 31 4.65 11.26 -0.40
N PRO A 32 3.43 11.86 -0.36
CA PRO A 32 3.30 13.28 -0.05
C PRO A 32 3.75 13.63 1.37
N ARG A 33 3.64 12.73 2.36
CA ARG A 33 4.18 12.97 3.71
C ARG A 33 5.69 13.06 3.72
N LEU A 34 6.40 12.16 3.03
CA LEU A 34 7.86 12.21 2.91
C LEU A 34 8.30 13.52 2.24
N ILE A 35 7.63 13.90 1.14
CA ILE A 35 7.91 15.15 0.42
C ILE A 35 7.64 16.38 1.31
N ALA A 36 6.54 16.39 2.07
CA ALA A 36 6.17 17.46 2.98
C ALA A 36 7.18 17.61 4.14
N ARG A 37 7.66 16.51 4.70
CA ARG A 37 8.62 16.51 5.83
C ARG A 37 10.01 16.97 5.40
N THR A 38 10.41 16.72 4.16
CA THR A 38 11.71 17.15 3.60
C THR A 38 11.66 18.58 3.01
N ASN A 39 10.50 19.26 3.03
CA ASN A 39 10.30 20.65 2.60
C ASN A 39 10.96 20.98 1.25
N THR A 40 10.96 20.00 0.34
CA THR A 40 11.63 20.08 -0.96
C THR A 40 10.65 19.72 -2.05
N ALA A 41 9.73 20.65 -2.34
CA ALA A 41 8.76 20.50 -3.43
C ALA A 41 9.40 20.38 -4.82
N LYS A 42 10.69 20.74 -4.94
CA LYS A 42 11.44 20.73 -6.21
C LYS A 42 12.05 19.37 -6.57
N HIS A 43 12.06 18.39 -5.65
CA HIS A 43 12.68 17.07 -5.86
C HIS A 43 11.68 15.90 -5.74
N THR A 44 10.42 16.10 -6.12
CA THR A 44 9.44 14.99 -6.25
C THR A 44 9.97 13.87 -7.16
N ALA A 45 10.69 14.24 -8.23
CA ALA A 45 11.31 13.29 -9.16
C ALA A 45 12.39 12.40 -8.51
N LEU A 46 13.07 12.84 -7.44
CA LEU A 46 14.07 12.00 -6.76
C LEU A 46 13.40 10.88 -5.96
N PHE A 47 12.27 11.17 -5.31
CA PHE A 47 11.50 10.15 -4.59
C PHE A 47 10.88 9.14 -5.55
N GLU A 48 10.35 9.61 -6.67
CA GLU A 48 9.80 8.74 -7.72
C GLU A 48 10.88 7.82 -8.31
N ASN A 49 12.02 8.37 -8.69
CA ASN A 49 13.16 7.58 -9.17
C ASN A 49 13.68 6.62 -8.09
N GLY A 50 13.67 7.01 -6.82
CA GLY A 50 14.03 6.14 -5.70
C GLY A 50 13.10 4.93 -5.57
N ILE A 51 11.79 5.12 -5.74
CA ILE A 51 10.79 4.03 -5.72
C ILE A 51 10.99 3.11 -6.94
N ILE A 52 11.23 3.68 -8.13
CA ILE A 52 11.47 2.90 -9.35
C ILE A 52 12.73 2.05 -9.21
N ILE A 53 13.82 2.61 -8.70
CA ILE A 53 15.08 1.90 -8.46
C ILE A 53 14.89 0.83 -7.38
N GLY A 54 14.23 1.15 -6.26
CA GLY A 54 13.95 0.22 -5.17
C GLY A 54 13.07 -0.96 -5.61
N GLY A 55 12.01 -0.70 -6.38
CA GLY A 55 11.14 -1.73 -6.94
C GLY A 55 11.85 -2.62 -7.97
N SER A 56 12.68 -2.02 -8.81
CA SER A 56 13.50 -2.75 -9.78
C SER A 56 14.52 -3.68 -9.09
N LEU A 57 15.21 -3.16 -8.07
CA LEU A 57 16.15 -3.94 -7.25
C LEU A 57 15.45 -5.05 -6.47
N GLY A 58 14.28 -4.77 -5.87
CA GLY A 58 13.47 -5.77 -5.17
C GLY A 58 13.00 -6.90 -6.09
N ASN A 59 12.60 -6.57 -7.32
CA ASN A 59 12.23 -7.56 -8.32
C ASN A 59 13.41 -8.46 -8.72
N ILE A 60 14.59 -7.88 -8.94
CA ILE A 60 15.82 -8.63 -9.24
C ILE A 60 16.18 -9.56 -8.07
N TYR A 61 16.10 -9.07 -6.83
CA TYR A 61 16.36 -9.87 -5.63
C TYR A 61 15.39 -11.04 -5.49
N SER A 62 14.09 -10.81 -5.77
CA SER A 62 13.06 -11.85 -5.73
C SER A 62 13.29 -12.95 -6.76
N LEU A 63 13.71 -12.58 -7.98
CA LEU A 63 13.96 -13.52 -9.08
C LEU A 63 15.23 -14.36 -8.88
N TRP A 64 16.32 -13.76 -8.40
CA TRP A 64 17.60 -14.46 -8.27
C TRP A 64 17.75 -15.26 -6.97
N GLN A 65 16.88 -15.07 -5.97
CA GLN A 65 16.94 -15.78 -4.67
C GLN A 65 18.36 -15.85 -4.10
N PHE A 66 19.09 -14.74 -4.24
CA PHE A 66 20.50 -14.67 -3.88
C PHE A 66 20.60 -14.85 -2.36
N LYS A 67 21.17 -15.98 -1.90
CA LYS A 67 21.58 -16.15 -0.50
C LYS A 67 22.78 -15.25 -0.23
N ILE A 68 22.54 -13.94 -0.16
CA ILE A 68 23.55 -13.00 0.30
C ILE A 68 23.65 -13.24 1.81
N PRO A 69 24.82 -13.66 2.35
CA PRO A 69 25.06 -13.60 3.78
C PRO A 69 25.20 -12.12 4.13
N VAL A 70 24.06 -11.44 4.19
CA VAL A 70 23.98 -10.05 4.63
C VAL A 70 24.48 -10.09 6.07
N GLY A 71 25.69 -9.60 6.31
CA GLY A 71 26.27 -9.57 7.64
C GLY A 71 25.32 -8.88 8.62
N MET A 72 25.51 -9.12 9.92
CA MET A 72 24.59 -8.66 10.97
C MET A 72 24.26 -7.16 10.86
N ALA A 73 25.23 -6.33 10.45
CA ALA A 73 25.04 -4.90 10.20
C ALA A 73 24.06 -4.59 9.05
N GLY A 74 24.07 -5.36 7.97
CA GLY A 74 23.15 -5.16 6.83
C GLY A 74 21.73 -5.58 7.16
N LEU A 75 21.53 -6.63 7.96
CA LEU A 75 20.22 -7.02 8.47
C LEU A 75 19.60 -5.94 9.36
N VAL A 76 20.41 -5.36 10.26
CA VAL A 76 19.96 -4.25 11.13
C VAL A 76 19.55 -3.05 10.29
N LEU A 77 20.32 -2.69 9.27
CA LEU A 77 20.01 -1.57 8.40
C LEU A 77 18.69 -1.79 7.64
N ILE A 78 18.51 -2.97 7.04
CA ILE A 78 17.28 -3.32 6.31
C ILE A 78 16.08 -3.35 7.26
N ALA A 79 16.23 -3.89 8.48
CA ALA A 79 15.18 -3.90 9.49
C ALA A 79 14.79 -2.48 9.92
N LEU A 80 15.75 -1.57 10.05
CA LEU A 80 15.51 -0.18 10.40
C LEU A 80 14.75 0.56 9.28
N PHE A 81 15.15 0.38 8.02
CA PHE A 81 14.42 0.94 6.88
C PHE A 81 13.00 0.37 6.76
N CYS A 82 12.82 -0.93 6.98
CA CYS A 82 11.51 -1.57 7.00
C CYS A 82 10.63 -1.00 8.13
N GLY A 83 11.20 -0.80 9.32
CA GLY A 83 10.51 -0.19 10.45
C GLY A 83 10.04 1.24 10.18
N ILE A 84 10.89 2.07 9.57
CA ILE A 84 10.52 3.45 9.18
C ILE A 84 9.37 3.43 8.17
N TYR A 85 9.44 2.54 7.17
CA TYR A 85 8.39 2.39 6.16
C TYR A 85 7.04 1.95 6.77
N ILE A 86 7.05 0.90 7.60
CA ILE A 86 5.85 0.40 8.28
C ILE A 86 5.29 1.45 9.25
N GLY A 87 6.15 2.19 9.95
CA GLY A 87 5.74 3.29 10.84
C GLY A 87 5.04 4.42 10.07
N CYS A 88 5.57 4.80 8.91
CA CYS A 88 4.94 5.79 8.05
C CYS A 88 3.58 5.30 7.50
N LEU A 89 3.51 4.03 7.09
CA LEU A 89 2.25 3.39 6.69
C LEU A 89 1.21 3.39 7.82
N ALA A 90 1.61 3.00 9.03
CA ALA A 90 0.70 2.94 10.18
C ALA A 90 0.14 4.34 10.51
N MET A 91 0.98 5.37 10.50
CA MET A 91 0.54 6.75 10.71
C MET A 91 -0.37 7.24 9.58
N ALA A 92 -0.07 6.88 8.33
CA ALA A 92 -0.90 7.20 7.17
C ALA A 92 -2.30 6.59 7.23
N ILE A 93 -2.36 5.33 7.67
CA ILE A 93 -3.62 4.63 7.89
C ILE A 93 -4.37 5.30 9.04
N ALA A 94 -3.71 5.60 10.17
CA ALA A 94 -4.33 6.26 11.31
C ALA A 94 -4.98 7.60 10.92
N GLU A 95 -4.26 8.44 10.18
CA GLU A 95 -4.82 9.72 9.72
C GLU A 95 -6.01 9.53 8.78
N THR A 96 -5.95 8.56 7.87
CA THR A 96 -7.06 8.24 6.96
C THR A 96 -8.27 7.68 7.75
N LEU A 97 -8.03 6.93 8.81
CA LEU A 97 -9.07 6.41 9.69
C LEU A 97 -9.70 7.52 10.53
N ASP A 98 -8.93 8.49 11.02
CA ASP A 98 -9.42 9.63 11.80
C ASP A 98 -10.32 10.58 10.98
N VAL A 99 -10.12 10.67 9.66
CA VAL A 99 -11.02 11.46 8.80
C VAL A 99 -12.42 10.85 8.68
N ILE A 100 -12.57 9.53 8.83
CA ILE A 100 -13.86 8.82 8.71
C ILE A 100 -14.86 9.31 9.79
N PRO A 101 -14.59 9.20 11.11
CA PRO A 101 -15.50 9.67 12.13
C PRO A 101 -15.68 11.19 12.11
N TYR A 102 -14.65 11.95 11.73
CA TYR A 102 -14.74 13.39 11.55
C TYR A 102 -15.74 13.76 10.42
N PHE A 103 -15.64 13.12 9.26
CA PHE A 103 -16.56 13.33 8.14
C PHE A 103 -18.00 12.96 8.50
N ILE A 104 -18.19 11.88 9.26
CA ILE A 104 -19.51 11.44 9.69
C ILE A 104 -20.12 12.42 10.71
N SER A 105 -19.31 12.94 11.64
CA SER A 105 -19.75 13.93 12.64
C SER A 105 -20.10 15.28 11.99
N ARG A 106 -19.34 15.69 10.96
CA ARG A 106 -19.60 16.92 10.20
C ARG A 106 -20.83 16.82 9.31
N SER A 107 -21.18 15.63 8.81
CA SER A 107 -22.37 15.43 7.98
C SER A 107 -23.71 15.48 8.75
N LYS A 108 -23.73 15.78 10.07
CA LYS A 108 -24.94 15.85 10.91
C LYS A 108 -25.89 14.64 10.80
N LEU A 109 -25.41 13.51 10.32
CA LEU A 109 -26.15 12.25 10.22
C LEU A 109 -26.09 11.51 11.56
N LYS A 110 -26.73 12.07 12.61
CA LYS A 110 -26.86 11.40 13.92
C LYS A 110 -27.44 9.98 13.82
N LYS A 111 -28.18 9.67 12.74
CA LYS A 111 -28.78 8.36 12.45
C LYS A 111 -27.96 7.49 11.49
N GLY A 112 -27.02 8.08 10.73
CA GLY A 112 -26.24 7.38 9.71
C GLY A 112 -25.14 6.48 10.28
N ILE A 113 -24.55 6.83 11.43
CA ILE A 113 -23.54 5.99 12.09
C ILE A 113 -24.13 4.65 12.51
N SER A 114 -25.32 4.65 13.12
CA SER A 114 -26.00 3.42 13.50
C SER A 114 -26.31 2.55 12.28
N ALA A 115 -26.78 3.14 11.18
CA ALA A 115 -26.99 2.42 9.92
C ALA A 115 -25.69 1.82 9.35
N LEU A 116 -24.56 2.53 9.46
CA LEU A 116 -23.25 2.07 8.97
C LEU A 116 -22.72 0.89 9.81
N ILE A 117 -22.86 0.97 11.13
CA ILE A 117 -22.49 -0.13 12.06
C ILE A 117 -23.38 -1.35 11.82
N ILE A 118 -24.69 -1.16 11.63
CA ILE A 118 -25.64 -2.23 11.32
C ILE A 118 -25.33 -2.85 9.95
N ALA A 119 -24.99 -2.06 8.94
CA ALA A 119 -24.60 -2.54 7.61
C ALA A 119 -23.29 -3.37 7.67
N ILE A 120 -22.30 -2.93 8.45
CA ILE A 120 -21.06 -3.70 8.68
C ILE A 120 -21.34 -5.00 9.44
N ALA A 121 -22.18 -4.94 10.48
CA ALA A 121 -22.57 -6.11 11.26
C ALA A 121 -23.36 -7.12 10.43
N LEU A 122 -24.30 -6.67 9.59
CA LEU A 122 -25.02 -7.51 8.63
C LEU A 122 -24.07 -8.11 7.59
N GLY A 123 -23.14 -7.33 7.04
CA GLY A 123 -22.14 -7.83 6.10
C GLY A 123 -21.24 -8.91 6.69
N LYS A 124 -20.75 -8.70 7.92
CA LYS A 124 -19.98 -9.71 8.69
C LYS A 124 -20.83 -10.93 9.03
N GLY A 125 -22.08 -10.73 9.43
CA GLY A 125 -23.03 -11.78 9.76
C GLY A 125 -23.35 -12.67 8.55
N CYS A 126 -23.72 -12.06 7.42
CA CYS A 126 -23.93 -12.76 6.16
C CYS A 126 -22.66 -13.49 5.71
N GLY A 127 -21.49 -12.84 5.78
CA GLY A 127 -20.21 -13.49 5.45
C GLY A 127 -19.93 -14.73 6.30
N SER A 128 -20.21 -14.66 7.60
CA SER A 128 -20.07 -15.81 8.51
C SER A 128 -21.08 -16.91 8.19
N LEU A 129 -22.32 -16.58 7.82
CA LEU A 129 -23.34 -17.56 7.45
C LEU A 129 -23.00 -18.25 6.12
N PHE A 130 -22.52 -17.52 5.13
CA PHE A 130 -22.04 -18.09 3.87
C PHE A 130 -20.82 -18.99 4.07
N GLN A 131 -19.88 -18.58 4.92
CA GLN A 131 -18.72 -19.42 5.24
C GLN A 131 -19.09 -20.70 5.99
N LEU A 132 -20.17 -20.68 6.77
CA LEU A 132 -20.68 -21.85 7.49
C LEU A 132 -21.52 -22.77 6.61
N PHE A 133 -22.14 -22.25 5.54
CA PHE A 133 -22.94 -23.05 4.60
C PHE A 133 -22.11 -23.65 3.46
N PHE A 134 -20.98 -23.03 3.12
CA PHE A 134 -20.07 -23.47 2.05
C PHE A 134 -18.83 -24.23 2.57
N HIS A 135 -18.77 -24.50 3.87
CA HIS A 135 -17.81 -25.37 4.56
C HIS A 135 -18.59 -26.51 5.22
#